data_AF-A0AAD7NVZ5-F1
#
_entry.id   AF-A0AAD7NVZ5-F1
#
_cell.length_a   1.000
_cell.length_b   1.000
_cell.length_c   1.000
_cell.angle_alpha   90.00
_cell.angle_beta   90.00
_cell.angle_gamma   90.00
#
_symmetry.space_group_name_H-M   'P 1'
#
loop_
_entity.id
_entity.type
_entity.pdbx_description
1 polymer ?
#
loop_
_entity_poly.entity_id
_entity_poly.type
_entity_poly.pdbx_seq_one_letter_code
_entity_poly.pdbx_strand_id
1 'polypeptide(L)' 'IQKLNPISLLGLPHVATEDDIHNDFFVPKGAIVITNNWRLIVFPRHRLFYRDANTWADPEIFRPERFVETANSTKKKDP' A
#
# COMPACT_ATOMS: atom_id res chain seq x y z
N ILE A 1 0.92 12.24 -6.71
CA ILE A 1 0.90 11.55 -8.02
C ILE A 1 1.19 10.07 -7.83
N GLN A 2 2.34 9.70 -7.25
CA GLN A 2 2.76 8.29 -7.07
C GLN A 2 1.76 7.39 -6.31
N LYS A 3 0.99 7.92 -5.35
CA LYS A 3 -0.06 7.16 -4.65
C LYS A 3 -1.16 6.63 -5.58
N LEU A 4 -1.61 7.45 -6.53
CA LEU A 4 -2.69 7.09 -7.45
C LEU A 4 -2.15 6.37 -8.68
N ASN A 5 -0.95 6.76 -9.12
CA ASN A 5 -0.27 6.23 -10.29
C ASN A 5 1.15 5.78 -9.87
N PRO A 6 1.29 4.57 -9.31
CA PRO A 6 2.59 4.05 -8.93
C PRO A 6 3.45 3.81 -10.18
N ILE A 7 4.73 4.17 -10.11
CA ILE A 7 5.67 3.94 -11.22
C ILE A 7 5.96 2.44 -11.36
N SER A 8 6.06 1.73 -10.24
CA SER A 8 6.27 0.27 -10.22
C SER A 8 4.98 -0.45 -9.86
N LEU A 9 4.51 -1.29 -10.78
CA LEU A 9 3.33 -2.14 -10.59
C LEU A 9 3.61 -3.30 -9.62
N LEU A 10 4.88 -3.69 -9.50
CA LEU A 10 5.35 -4.78 -8.63
C LEU A 10 6.44 -4.28 -7.68
N GLY A 11 6.59 -4.96 -6.54
CA GLY A 11 7.74 -4.81 -5.67
C GLY A 11 8.98 -5.51 -6.23
N LEU A 12 10.13 -5.29 -5.58
CA LEU A 12 11.33 -6.05 -5.90
C LEU A 12 11.16 -7.51 -5.46
N PRO A 13 11.77 -8.48 -6.18
CA PRO A 13 11.77 -9.87 -5.75
C PRO A 13 12.51 -10.02 -4.43
N HIS A 14 11.85 -10.60 -3.43
CA HIS A 14 12.43 -11.00 -2.15
C HIS A 14 12.55 -12.52 -2.09
N VAL A 15 13.35 -13.03 -1.18
CA VAL A 15 13.50 -14.48 -0.94
C VAL A 15 13.13 -14.77 0.51
N ALA A 16 12.28 -15.79 0.72
CA ALA A 16 11.93 -16.26 2.06
C ALA A 16 13.16 -16.86 2.76
N THR A 17 13.53 -16.33 3.92
CA THR A 17 14.70 -16.80 4.69
C THR A 17 14.41 -18.05 5.52
N GLU A 18 13.14 -18.32 5.77
CA GLU A 18 12.60 -19.46 6.51
C GLU A 18 11.24 -19.86 5.94
N ASP A 19 10.75 -21.03 6.37
CA ASP A 19 9.40 -21.49 6.03
C ASP A 19 8.37 -20.65 6.81
N ASP A 20 7.29 -20.26 6.14
CA ASP A 20 6.23 -19.42 6.74
C ASP A 20 4.84 -19.83 6.23
N ILE A 21 3.79 -19.37 6.91
CA ILE A 21 2.40 -19.51 6.48
C ILE A 21 1.81 -18.10 6.30
N HIS A 22 1.47 -17.76 5.06
CA HIS A 22 0.87 -16.48 4.72
C HIS A 22 -0.57 -16.67 4.22
N ASN A 23 -1.56 -16.15 4.95
CA ASN A 23 -2.99 -16.29 4.64
C ASN A 23 -3.40 -17.75 4.37
N ASP A 24 -3.00 -18.66 5.26
CA ASP A 24 -3.24 -20.11 5.15
C ASP A 24 -2.49 -20.82 4.00
N PHE A 25 -1.58 -20.14 3.30
CA PHE A 25 -0.70 -20.73 2.30
C PHE A 25 0.70 -20.95 2.85
N PHE A 26 1.23 -22.16 2.69
CA PHE A 26 2.61 -22.48 3.05
C PHE A 26 3.59 -21.88 2.03
N VAL A 27 4.56 -21.11 2.52
CA VAL A 27 5.65 -20.49 1.76
C VAL A 27 6.96 -21.13 2.20
N PRO A 28 7.62 -21.91 1.35
CA PRO A 28 8.87 -22.55 1.72
C PRO A 28 10.04 -21.56 1.72
N LYS A 29 11.02 -21.82 2.57
CA LYS A 29 12.34 -21.19 2.58
C LYS A 29 12.94 -21.25 1.18
N GLY A 30 13.46 -20.10 0.72
CA GLY A 30 14.02 -19.94 -0.61
C GLY A 30 12.99 -19.55 -1.68
N ALA A 31 11.69 -19.51 -1.38
CA ALA A 31 10.68 -19.03 -2.32
C ALA A 31 10.90 -17.56 -2.69
N ILE A 32 10.71 -17.24 -3.98
CA ILE A 32 10.69 -15.86 -4.46
C ILE A 32 9.32 -15.26 -4.15
N VAL A 33 9.31 -14.16 -3.41
CA VAL A 33 8.10 -13.41 -3.05
C VAL A 33 8.13 -12.08 -3.79
N ILE A 34 7.07 -11.78 -4.55
CA ILE A 34 6.92 -10.52 -5.30
C ILE A 34 5.63 -9.85 -4.85
N THR A 35 5.73 -8.62 -4.36
CA THR A 35 4.56 -7.83 -3.98
C THR A 35 3.85 -7.30 -5.21
N ASN A 36 2.52 -7.44 -5.28
CA ASN A 36 1.71 -6.85 -6.35
C ASN A 36 1.13 -5.50 -5.92
N ASN A 37 1.92 -4.44 -6.07
CA ASN A 37 1.54 -3.08 -5.64
C ASN A 37 0.31 -2.57 -6.41
N TRP A 38 0.20 -2.88 -7.69
CA TRP A 38 -0.94 -2.47 -8.52
C TRP A 38 -2.26 -3.03 -7.98
N ARG A 39 -2.28 -4.31 -7.60
CA ARG A 39 -3.47 -4.96 -7.03
C ARG A 39 -3.93 -4.28 -5.75
N LEU A 40 -2.99 -3.83 -4.91
CA LEU A 40 -3.28 -3.10 -3.66
C LEU A 40 -3.95 -1.74 -3.91
N ILE A 41 -3.72 -1.14 -5.07
CA ILE A 41 -4.21 0.20 -5.40
C ILE A 41 -5.54 0.13 -6.14
N VAL A 42 -5.78 -0.85 -7.02
CA VAL A 42 -6.94 -0.81 -7.93
C VAL A 42 -8.08 -1.76 -7.55
N PHE A 43 -7.80 -2.87 -6.86
CA PHE A 43 -8.85 -3.85 -6.59
C PHE A 43 -9.71 -3.46 -5.36
N PRO A 44 -11.05 -3.36 -5.50
CA PRO A 44 -11.92 -2.86 -4.43
C PRO A 44 -11.90 -3.70 -3.15
N ARG A 45 -11.75 -5.03 -3.31
CA ARG A 45 -11.72 -5.99 -2.19
C ARG A 45 -10.37 -6.02 -1.46
N HIS A 46 -9.34 -5.43 -2.07
CA HIS A 46 -7.99 -5.32 -1.55
C HIS A 46 -7.57 -3.85 -1.44
N ARG A 47 -8.53 -2.93 -1.17
CA ARG A 47 -8.26 -1.54 -0.77
C ARG A 47 -7.46 -1.56 0.53
N LEU A 48 -6.20 -1.93 0.44
CA LEU A 48 -5.24 -1.82 1.50
C LEU A 48 -4.75 -0.38 1.49
N PHE A 49 -4.61 0.17 2.70
CA PHE A 49 -4.00 1.44 3.07
C PHE A 49 -4.30 2.65 2.16
N TYR A 50 -3.82 2.67 0.91
CA TYR A 50 -3.90 3.80 -0.02
C TYR A 50 -5.32 4.21 -0.43
N ARG A 51 -6.29 3.28 -0.46
CA ARG A 51 -7.68 3.59 -0.86
C ARG A 51 -8.72 3.41 0.23
N ASP A 52 -8.27 3.21 1.47
CA ASP A 52 -9.16 3.13 2.62
C ASP A 52 -9.69 4.53 2.97
N ALA A 53 -11.03 4.65 2.99
CA ALA A 53 -11.72 5.89 3.35
C ALA A 53 -11.66 6.18 4.86
N ASN A 54 -11.40 5.16 5.70
CA ASN A 54 -11.17 5.34 7.13
C ASN A 54 -9.80 5.96 7.42
N THR A 55 -8.83 5.72 6.54
CA THR A 55 -7.47 6.25 6.66
C THR A 55 -7.31 7.55 5.88
N TRP A 56 -7.89 7.67 4.68
CA TRP A 56 -7.71 8.83 3.81
C TRP A 56 -9.07 9.42 3.39
N ALA A 57 -9.32 10.68 3.74
CA ALA A 57 -10.47 11.41 3.21
C ALA A 57 -10.37 11.59 1.68
N ASP A 58 -11.42 11.25 0.93
CA ASP A 58 -11.45 11.28 -0.54
C ASP A 58 -10.25 10.57 -1.22
N PRO A 59 -10.05 9.26 -0.99
CA PRO A 59 -8.81 8.57 -1.34
C PRO A 59 -8.51 8.52 -2.84
N GLU A 60 -9.55 8.66 -3.67
CA GLU A 60 -9.52 8.64 -5.14
C GLU A 60 -9.13 9.98 -5.76
N ILE A 61 -9.21 11.07 -4.99
CA ILE A 61 -8.98 12.42 -5.49
C ILE A 61 -7.51 12.76 -5.32
N PHE A 62 -6.89 13.27 -6.39
CA PHE A 62 -5.55 13.83 -6.30
C PHE A 62 -5.58 15.17 -5.56
N ARG A 63 -5.23 15.16 -4.27
CA ARG A 63 -5.16 16.33 -3.38
C ARG A 63 -3.75 16.48 -2.80
N PRO A 64 -2.78 17.07 -3.52
CA PRO A 64 -1.38 17.15 -3.06
C PRO A 64 -1.21 17.90 -1.73
N GLU A 65 -2.10 18.84 -1.42
CA GLU A 65 -2.11 19.63 -0.18
C GLU A 65 -2.27 18.77 1.09
N ARG A 66 -2.74 17.52 0.93
CA ARG A 66 -2.85 16.57 2.05
C ARG A 66 -1.49 16.27 2.70
N PHE A 67 -0.41 16.30 1.93
CA PHE A 67 0.95 16.01 2.39
C PHE A 67 1.73 17.26 2.87
N VAL A 68 1.11 18.44 2.86
CA VAL A 68 1.74 19.70 3.30
C VAL A 68 1.28 20.04 4.72
N GLU A 69 2.22 20.28 5.63
CA GLU A 69 1.92 20.79 6.98
C GLU A 69 1.57 22.29 6.90
N THR A 70 0.49 22.69 7.58
CA THR A 70 0.08 24.10 7.68
C THR A 70 0.08 24.51 9.15
N ALA A 71 0.48 25.75 9.46
CA ALA A 71 0.71 26.24 10.82
C ALA A 71 -0.47 26.07 11.81
N ASN A 72 -1.70 25.93 11.33
CA ASN A 72 -2.92 25.74 12.14
C ASN A 72 -3.59 24.36 11.95
N SER A 73 -2.90 23.40 11.34
CA SER A 73 -3.52 22.12 10.99
C SER A 73 -3.28 21.09 12.09
N THR A 74 -4.27 20.85 12.94
CA THR A 74 -4.38 19.61 13.72
C THR A 74 -4.75 18.46 12.77
N LYS A 75 -3.87 18.12 11.83
CA LYS A 75 -4.05 16.94 10.99
C LYS A 75 -3.87 15.73 11.90
N LYS A 76 -4.89 14.87 11.95
CA LYS A 76 -4.71 13.50 12.43
C LYS A 76 -3.58 12.91 11.58
N LYS A 77 -2.46 12.59 12.23
CA LYS A 77 -1.29 12.04 11.54
C LYS A 77 -1.75 10.78 10.83
N ASP A 78 -1.75 10.80 9.50
CA ASP A 78 -1.95 9.60 8.72
C ASP A 78 -0.82 8.62 9.15
N PRO A 79 -1.12 7.34 9.40
CA PRO A 79 -0.19 6.37 9.99
C PRO A 79 1.12 6.20 9.20
#